data_AF-A0A1F5EK05-F1
#
_entry.id   AF-A0A1F5EK05-F1
#
_cell.length_a   1.000
_cell.length_b   1.000
_cell.length_c   1.000
_cell.angle_alpha   90.00
_cell.angle_beta   90.00
_cell.angle_gamma   90.00
#
_symmetry.space_group_name_H-M   'P 1'
#
loop_
_entity.id
_entity.type
_entity.pdbx_description
1 polymer ?
#
loop_
_entity_poly.entity_id
_entity_poly.type
_entity_poly.pdbx_seq_one_letter_code
_entity_poly.pdbx_strand_id
1 'polypeptide(L)'
;MPNSSSLPLLPNENIIFKTRSSIFILIIKIIGLALVDVLLTLVFIKLDIAKIIGLESYKMWINLAPTIAIGIVVIIVFLDRLTTQYTLTNKRVETTRGIFGTSSQSMAVDKINSVYEQESLLGIIFS
;
A
#
# COMPACT_ATOMS: atom_id res chain seq x y z
N MET A 1 -7.31 14.29 -18.82
CA MET A 1 -6.94 14.50 -17.41
C MET A 1 -5.57 15.16 -17.38
N PRO A 2 -5.36 16.26 -16.62
CA PRO A 2 -4.10 16.99 -16.66
C PRO A 2 -2.96 16.09 -16.17
N ASN A 3 -1.92 16.00 -17.00
CA ASN A 3 -0.65 15.33 -16.73
C ASN A 3 0.11 16.12 -15.65
N SER A 4 -0.29 16.00 -14.39
CA SER A 4 0.56 16.44 -13.29
C SER A 4 1.60 15.35 -13.02
N SER A 5 2.81 15.54 -13.53
CA SER A 5 4.00 15.07 -12.85
C SER A 5 4.10 15.81 -11.51
N SER A 6 4.54 15.14 -10.45
CA SER A 6 4.74 15.76 -9.12
C SER A 6 5.85 16.81 -9.14
N LEU A 7 6.76 16.73 -10.11
CA LEU A 7 7.79 17.72 -10.38
C LEU A 7 7.54 18.42 -11.71
N PRO A 8 7.93 19.70 -11.85
CA PRO A 8 7.91 20.38 -13.14
C PRO A 8 8.79 19.62 -14.15
N LEU A 9 8.28 19.46 -15.36
CA LEU A 9 9.01 18.86 -16.47
C LEU A 9 10.20 19.75 -16.86
N LEU A 10 11.35 19.13 -17.12
CA LEU A 10 12.51 19.81 -17.67
C LEU A 10 12.24 20.19 -19.13
N PRO A 11 12.98 21.18 -19.70
CA PRO A 11 12.89 21.50 -21.11
C PRO A 11 13.14 20.26 -21.98
N ASN A 12 12.25 20.01 -22.96
CA ASN A 12 12.25 18.84 -23.84
C ASN A 12 12.07 17.49 -23.11
N GLU A 13 11.45 17.47 -21.93
CA GLU A 13 11.09 16.25 -21.22
C GLU A 13 9.64 15.84 -21.56
N ASN A 14 9.47 14.61 -22.03
CA ASN A 14 8.18 14.03 -22.37
C ASN A 14 7.91 12.78 -21.51
N ILE A 15 6.67 12.64 -21.05
CA ILE A 15 6.22 11.45 -20.32
C ILE A 15 6.05 10.31 -21.32
N ILE A 16 6.81 9.24 -21.14
CA ILE A 16 6.73 8.03 -21.97
C ILE A 16 5.70 7.07 -21.39
N PHE A 17 5.72 6.91 -20.07
CA PHE A 17 4.84 5.96 -19.40
C PHE A 17 4.46 6.46 -18.01
N LYS A 18 3.20 6.24 -17.63
CA LYS A 18 2.69 6.58 -16.31
C LYS A 18 1.80 5.45 -15.83
N THR A 19 2.13 4.88 -14.69
CA THR A 19 1.33 3.81 -14.07
C THR A 19 1.11 4.05 -12.59
N ARG A 20 0.13 3.34 -12.04
CA ARG A 20 -0.18 3.33 -10.61
C ARG A 20 0.10 1.95 -10.05
N SER A 21 0.23 1.88 -8.73
CA SER A 21 0.38 0.59 -8.05
C SER A 21 -0.79 -0.36 -8.37
N SER A 22 -0.45 -1.60 -8.74
CA SER A 22 -1.41 -2.63 -9.17
C SER A 22 -2.44 -2.93 -8.07
N ILE A 23 -3.69 -3.15 -8.48
CA ILE A 23 -4.78 -3.46 -7.55
C ILE A 23 -4.62 -4.86 -6.93
N PHE A 24 -3.96 -5.79 -7.63
CA PHE A 24 -3.72 -7.15 -7.16
C PHE A 24 -2.85 -7.20 -5.91
N ILE A 25 -1.81 -6.37 -5.85
CA ILE A 25 -0.93 -6.26 -4.67
C ILE A 25 -1.73 -5.81 -3.45
N LEU A 26 -2.68 -4.90 -3.65
CA LEU A 26 -3.56 -4.43 -2.59
C LEU A 26 -4.52 -5.54 -2.13
N ILE A 27 -5.13 -6.28 -3.06
CA ILE A 27 -6.05 -7.39 -2.73
C ILE A 27 -5.34 -8.44 -1.87
N ILE A 28 -4.15 -8.88 -2.28
CA ILE A 28 -3.36 -9.87 -1.52
C ILE A 28 -3.06 -9.37 -0.11
N LYS A 29 -2.63 -8.10 0.03
CA LYS A 29 -2.37 -7.50 1.35
C LYS A 29 -3.62 -7.45 2.22
N ILE A 30 -4.76 -7.06 1.66
CA ILE A 30 -6.03 -6.99 2.40
C ILE A 30 -6.48 -8.38 2.83
N ILE A 31 -6.38 -9.40 1.97
CA ILE A 31 -6.72 -10.78 2.32
C ILE A 31 -5.84 -11.26 3.48
N GLY A 32 -4.52 -11.02 3.42
CA GLY A 32 -3.61 -11.36 4.51
C GLY A 32 -3.98 -10.67 5.82
N LEU A 33 -4.28 -9.37 5.78
CA LEU A 33 -4.74 -8.60 6.94
C LEU A 33 -6.07 -9.13 7.51
N ALA A 34 -7.03 -9.47 6.65
CA ALA A 34 -8.32 -10.03 7.06
C ALA A 34 -8.16 -11.38 7.76
N LEU A 35 -7.27 -12.26 7.27
CA LEU A 35 -6.97 -13.52 7.94
C LEU A 35 -6.38 -13.31 9.34
N VAL A 36 -5.46 -12.34 9.46
CA VAL A 36 -4.87 -11.97 10.76
C VAL A 36 -5.93 -11.42 11.71
N ASP A 37 -6.87 -10.60 11.23
CA ASP A 37 -7.98 -10.06 12.03
C ASP A 37 -8.88 -11.14 12.60
N VAL A 38 -9.27 -12.10 11.77
CA VAL A 38 -10.10 -13.23 12.19
C VAL A 38 -9.39 -14.03 13.28
N LEU A 39 -8.09 -14.27 13.12
CA LEU A 39 -7.30 -15.02 14.10
C LEU A 39 -7.20 -14.29 15.44
N LEU A 40 -6.90 -12.98 15.41
CA LEU A 40 -6.86 -12.12 16.60
C LEU A 40 -8.21 -12.06 17.31
N THR A 41 -9.30 -11.85 16.57
CA THR A 41 -10.64 -11.76 17.12
C THR A 41 -11.06 -13.09 17.78
N LEU A 42 -10.72 -14.22 17.17
CA LEU A 42 -10.95 -15.54 17.77
C LEU A 42 -10.19 -15.73 19.08
N VAL A 43 -8.92 -15.28 19.15
CA VAL A 43 -8.12 -15.32 20.38
C VAL A 43 -8.75 -14.46 21.47
N PHE A 44 -9.20 -13.25 21.14
CA PHE A 44 -9.86 -12.32 22.07
C PHE A 44 -11.13 -12.93 22.67
N ILE A 45 -11.95 -13.56 21.84
CA ILE A 45 -13.18 -14.23 22.27
C ILE A 45 -12.86 -15.46 23.12
N LYS A 46 -11.93 -16.32 22.69
CA LYS A 46 -11.61 -17.58 23.39
C LYS A 46 -10.96 -17.36 24.75
N LEU A 47 -10.07 -16.38 24.86
CA LEU A 47 -9.38 -16.08 26.12
C LEU A 47 -10.20 -15.17 27.04
N ASP A 48 -11.37 -14.71 26.59
CA ASP A 48 -12.22 -13.75 27.29
C ASP A 48 -11.39 -12.61 27.90
N ILE A 49 -10.64 -11.92 27.04
CA ILE A 49 -9.66 -10.90 27.47
C ILE A 49 -10.30 -9.84 28.36
N ALA A 50 -11.59 -9.53 28.12
CA ALA A 50 -12.36 -8.61 28.95
C ALA A 50 -12.44 -9.03 30.43
N LYS A 51 -12.51 -10.34 30.70
CA LYS A 51 -12.47 -10.89 32.05
C LYS A 51 -11.07 -10.83 32.66
N ILE A 52 -10.03 -11.12 31.87
CA ILE A 52 -8.63 -11.06 32.32
C ILE A 52 -8.27 -9.64 32.79
N ILE A 53 -8.75 -8.62 32.07
CA ILE A 53 -8.46 -7.22 32.39
C ILE A 53 -9.48 -6.58 33.34
N GLY A 54 -10.47 -7.35 33.83
CA GLY A 54 -11.48 -6.87 34.78
C GLY A 54 -12.48 -5.84 34.23
N LEU A 55 -12.66 -5.78 32.91
CA LEU A 55 -13.51 -4.81 32.21
C LEU A 55 -14.68 -5.50 31.51
N GLU A 56 -15.40 -6.36 32.24
CA GLU A 56 -16.51 -7.15 31.70
C GLU A 56 -17.64 -6.28 31.11
N SER A 57 -17.91 -5.11 31.71
CA SER A 57 -18.89 -4.15 31.19
C SER A 57 -18.57 -3.63 29.77
N TYR A 58 -17.31 -3.72 29.34
CA TYR A 58 -16.84 -3.28 28.03
C TYR A 58 -16.48 -4.45 27.10
N LYS A 59 -16.90 -5.68 27.42
CA LYS A 59 -16.55 -6.90 26.68
C LYS A 59 -16.78 -6.78 25.16
N MET A 60 -17.89 -6.16 24.76
CA MET A 60 -18.18 -5.94 23.34
C MET A 60 -17.14 -5.05 22.66
N TRP A 61 -16.76 -3.93 23.29
CA TRP A 61 -15.78 -2.98 22.75
C TRP A 61 -14.37 -3.57 22.70
N ILE A 62 -14.00 -4.33 23.72
CA ILE A 62 -12.69 -5.01 23.79
C ILE A 62 -12.57 -6.07 22.70
N ASN A 63 -13.62 -6.85 22.47
CA ASN A 63 -13.62 -7.86 21.41
C ASN A 63 -13.63 -7.24 20.01
N LEU A 64 -14.18 -6.02 19.84
CA LEU A 64 -14.18 -5.30 18.56
C LEU A 64 -12.86 -4.55 18.28
N ALA A 65 -12.03 -4.33 19.31
CA ALA A 65 -10.81 -3.53 19.20
C ALA A 65 -9.83 -4.01 18.11
N PRO A 66 -9.57 -5.32 17.93
CA PRO A 66 -8.69 -5.82 16.87
C PRO A 66 -9.20 -5.45 15.47
N THR A 67 -10.50 -5.65 15.23
CA THR A 67 -11.16 -5.35 13.96
C THR A 67 -11.11 -3.86 13.64
N ILE A 68 -11.32 -2.99 14.63
CA ILE A 68 -11.20 -1.54 14.45
C ILE A 68 -9.77 -1.18 14.07
N ALA A 69 -8.77 -1.71 14.78
CA ALA A 69 -7.36 -1.43 14.52
C ALA A 69 -6.95 -1.86 13.10
N ILE A 70 -7.36 -3.06 12.66
CA ILE A 70 -7.05 -3.56 11.32
C ILE A 70 -7.81 -2.79 10.24
N GLY A 71 -9.06 -2.40 10.49
CA GLY A 71 -9.82 -1.53 9.59
C GLY A 71 -9.09 -0.22 9.28
N ILE A 72 -8.49 0.41 10.30
CA ILE A 72 -7.68 1.63 10.13
C ILE A 72 -6.45 1.35 9.26
N VAL A 73 -5.74 0.24 9.50
CA VAL A 73 -4.57 -0.14 8.70
C VAL A 73 -4.95 -0.36 7.23
N VAL A 74 -6.07 -1.03 6.96
CA VAL A 74 -6.56 -1.25 5.60
C VAL A 74 -6.84 0.08 4.90
N ILE A 75 -7.45 1.04 5.59
CA ILE A 75 -7.69 2.39 5.04
C ILE A 75 -6.36 3.08 4.71
N ILE A 76 -5.38 3.02 5.61
CA ILE A 76 -4.05 3.63 5.38
C ILE A 76 -3.37 3.01 4.15
N VAL A 77 -3.36 1.68 4.04
CA VAL A 77 -2.76 0.95 2.90
C VAL A 77 -3.49 1.28 1.59
N PHE A 78 -4.82 1.43 1.65
CA PHE A 78 -5.62 1.82 0.50
C PHE A 78 -5.30 3.25 0.04
N LEU A 79 -5.21 4.19 0.98
CA LEU A 79 -4.83 5.57 0.69
C LEU A 79 -3.41 5.67 0.12
N ASP A 80 -2.45 4.95 0.67
CA ASP A 80 -1.07 4.91 0.16
C ASP A 80 -0.99 4.38 -1.28
N ARG A 81 -1.82 3.38 -1.63
CA ARG A 81 -1.91 2.91 -3.02
C ARG A 81 -2.45 4.00 -3.95
N LEU A 82 -3.50 4.71 -3.54
CA LEU A 82 -4.11 5.76 -4.37
C LEU A 82 -3.13 6.89 -4.69
N THR A 83 -2.19 7.15 -3.80
CA THR A 83 -1.21 8.23 -3.95
C THR A 83 0.12 7.78 -4.54
N THR A 84 0.41 6.48 -4.58
CA THR A 84 1.61 5.94 -5.22
C THR A 84 1.51 5.99 -6.74
N GLN A 85 2.41 6.76 -7.37
CA GLN A 85 2.51 6.90 -8.84
C GLN A 85 3.93 6.64 -9.31
N TYR A 86 4.04 5.94 -10.43
CA TYR A 86 5.30 5.68 -11.12
C TYR A 86 5.25 6.38 -12.49
N THR A 87 6.20 7.27 -12.74
CA THR A 87 6.28 8.04 -13.98
C THR A 87 7.65 7.82 -14.63
N LEU A 88 7.65 7.44 -15.89
CA LEU A 88 8.84 7.30 -16.72
C LEU A 88 8.80 8.40 -17.78
N THR A 89 9.87 9.19 -17.83
CA THR A 89 10.10 10.18 -18.88
C THR A 89 11.27 9.77 -19.75
N ASN A 90 11.50 10.49 -20.83
CA ASN A 90 12.68 10.32 -21.68
C ASN A 90 14.01 10.67 -20.98
N LYS A 91 13.99 11.23 -19.76
CA LYS A 91 15.20 11.66 -19.04
C LYS A 91 15.33 11.06 -17.64
N ARG A 92 14.24 10.73 -16.96
CA ARG A 92 14.25 10.23 -15.58
C ARG A 92 13.11 9.26 -15.30
N VAL A 93 13.33 8.45 -14.28
CA VAL A 93 12.31 7.64 -13.61
C VAL A 93 11.95 8.36 -12.31
N GLU A 94 10.66 8.62 -12.11
CA GLU A 94 10.13 9.24 -10.90
C GLU A 94 9.18 8.26 -10.19
N THR A 95 9.41 8.09 -8.90
CA THR A 95 8.49 7.37 -8.01
C THR A 95 8.00 8.33 -6.94
N THR A 96 6.69 8.54 -6.90
CA THR A 96 6.04 9.38 -5.90
C THR A 96 5.19 8.50 -5.01
N ARG A 97 5.41 8.61 -3.70
CA ARG A 97 4.74 7.84 -2.65
C ARG A 97 4.26 8.74 -1.50
N GLY A 98 3.27 8.23 -0.77
CA GLY A 98 2.73 8.84 0.43
C GLY A 98 1.43 9.61 0.19
N ILE A 99 0.58 9.64 1.22
CA ILE A 99 -0.79 10.18 1.17
C ILE A 99 -0.83 11.68 0.81
N PHE A 100 0.27 12.41 1.06
CA PHE A 100 0.45 13.82 0.70
C PHE A 100 1.64 14.05 -0.25
N GLY A 101 2.11 13.03 -0.98
CA GLY A 101 3.29 13.17 -1.86
C GLY A 101 4.60 13.41 -1.09
N THR A 102 4.66 12.97 0.17
CA THR A 102 5.76 13.23 1.11
C THR A 102 7.09 12.64 0.68
N SER A 103 7.09 11.66 -0.23
CA SER A 103 8.31 11.06 -0.77
C SER A 103 8.25 11.04 -2.29
N SER A 104 9.09 11.86 -2.93
CA SER A 104 9.39 11.76 -4.36
C SER A 104 10.86 11.38 -4.51
N GLN A 105 11.11 10.31 -5.25
CA GLN A 105 12.46 9.88 -5.64
C GLN A 105 12.57 9.99 -7.16
N SER A 106 13.65 10.61 -7.63
CA SER A 106 13.94 10.71 -9.05
C SER A 106 15.34 10.21 -9.35
N MET A 107 15.47 9.43 -10.42
CA MET A 107 16.76 8.92 -10.92
C MET A 107 16.81 9.17 -12.43
N ALA A 108 17.92 9.73 -12.90
CA ALA A 108 18.11 9.98 -14.32
C ALA A 108 18.37 8.66 -15.07
N VAL A 109 17.79 8.51 -16.27
CA VAL A 109 17.83 7.25 -17.04
C VAL A 109 19.24 6.91 -17.48
N ASP A 110 20.08 7.91 -17.74
CA ASP A 110 21.51 7.79 -18.06
C ASP A 110 22.34 7.13 -16.94
N LYS A 111 21.85 7.16 -15.69
CA LYS A 111 22.51 6.53 -14.54
C LYS A 111 22.05 5.09 -14.27
N ILE A 112 21.08 4.58 -15.04
CA ILE A 112 20.57 3.21 -14.87
C ILE A 112 21.46 2.26 -15.68
N ASN A 113 22.38 1.57 -15.00
CA ASN A 113 23.31 0.64 -15.65
C ASN A 113 22.70 -0.73 -15.96
N SER A 114 21.68 -1.15 -15.22
CA SER A 114 21.07 -2.47 -15.36
C SER A 114 19.62 -2.45 -14.88
N VAL A 115 18.73 -3.10 -15.63
CA VAL A 115 17.32 -3.29 -15.27
C VAL A 115 17.09 -4.79 -15.07
N TYR A 116 16.56 -5.16 -13.91
CA TYR A 116 16.16 -6.53 -13.61
C TYR A 116 14.67 -6.56 -13.37
N GLU A 117 14.00 -7.51 -14.01
CA GLU A 117 12.61 -7.81 -13.75
C GLU A 117 12.52 -8.96 -12.75
N GLN A 118 11.83 -8.73 -11.63
CA GLN A 118 11.52 -9.77 -10.66
C GLN A 118 10.02 -10.01 -10.70
N GLU A 119 9.63 -11.08 -11.37
CA GLU A 119 8.26 -11.55 -11.33
C GLU A 119 8.05 -12.45 -10.12
N SER A 120 6.96 -12.18 -9.39
CA SER A 120 6.52 -13.13 -8.36
C SER A 120 5.97 -14.40 -9.01
N LEU A 121 5.98 -15.53 -8.31
CA LEU A 121 5.36 -16.77 -8.78
C LEU A 121 3.89 -16.57 -9.18
N LEU A 122 3.18 -15.68 -8.50
CA LEU A 122 1.82 -15.30 -8.87
C LEU A 122 1.79 -14.50 -10.19
N GLY A 123 2.77 -13.64 -10.43
CA GLY A 123 2.92 -12.92 -11.71
C GLY A 123 3.09 -13.89 -12.89
N ILE A 124 3.90 -14.93 -12.71
CA ILE A 124 4.13 -15.96 -13.74
C ILE A 124 2.84 -16.74 -14.04
N ILE A 125 2.04 -17.08 -13.03
CA ILE A 125 0.81 -17.87 -13.19
C ILE A 125 -0.32 -17.05 -13.83
N PHE A 126 -0.36 -15.75 -13.58
CA PHE A 126 -1.42 -14.85 -14.06
C PHE A 126 -0.98 -13.93 -15.23
N SER A 127 0.17 -14.21 -15.84
CA SER A 127 0.69 -13.54 -17.05
C SER A 127 -0.08 -13.90 -18.31
#